data_AF-A0A357B6K6-F1
#
_entry.id   AF-A0A357B6K6-F1
#
_cell.length_a   1.000
_cell.length_b   1.000
_cell.length_c   1.000
_cell.angle_alpha   90.00
_cell.angle_beta   90.00
_cell.angle_gamma   90.00
#
_symmetry.space_group_name_H-M   'P 1'
#
loop_
_entity.id
_entity.type
_entity.pdbx_description
1 polymer ?
#
loop_
_entity_poly.entity_id
_entity_poly.type
_entity_poly.pdbx_seq_one_letter_code
_entity_poly.pdbx_strand_id
1 'polypeptide(L)'
;MSEILKSWYAVATPHKDIREGRLDEAVFAANIWAVVQGTAPEVYLDSEEFYRKTYMTSGLESVLKRVATGLRADGESGDRIISLQTSFGGGKTHILVALWHLAKHSDLLKGSPHTAELRDALNDRFPERVRGVAVFTNQTCDSTQGRTTPEGVHTRTL
;
A
#
# COMPACT_ATOMS: atom_id res chain seq x y z
N MET A 1 23.81 -26.71 -21.71
CA MET A 1 22.47 -27.31 -21.86
C MET A 1 21.49 -26.30 -21.29
N SER A 2 20.58 -25.73 -22.09
CA SER A 2 19.56 -24.83 -21.54
C SER A 2 18.54 -25.65 -20.76
N GLU A 3 18.42 -25.41 -19.46
CA GLU A 3 17.30 -25.95 -18.69
C GLU A 3 15.99 -25.43 -19.29
N ILE A 4 15.11 -26.36 -19.69
CA ILE A 4 13.77 -26.03 -20.14
C ILE A 4 12.97 -25.68 -18.88
N LEU A 5 12.63 -24.40 -18.72
CA LEU A 5 11.76 -23.94 -17.64
C LEU A 5 10.37 -24.57 -17.80
N LYS A 6 9.84 -25.13 -16.71
CA LYS A 6 8.47 -25.63 -16.67
C LYS A 6 7.48 -24.48 -16.84
N SER A 7 6.37 -24.74 -17.51
CA SER A 7 5.27 -23.80 -17.62
C SER A 7 4.70 -23.45 -16.24
N TRP A 8 4.22 -22.20 -16.07
CA TRP A 8 3.82 -21.68 -14.76
C TRP A 8 2.73 -22.55 -14.09
N TYR A 9 1.77 -23.06 -14.85
CA TYR A 9 0.69 -23.92 -14.33
C TYR A 9 1.18 -25.30 -13.86
N ALA A 10 2.39 -25.70 -14.22
CA ALA A 10 3.03 -26.93 -13.74
C ALA A 10 3.80 -26.72 -12.43
N VAL A 11 4.00 -25.47 -11.99
CA VAL A 11 4.80 -25.12 -10.79
C VAL A 11 4.03 -24.24 -9.79
N ALA A 12 2.90 -23.66 -10.18
CA ALA A 12 2.08 -22.81 -9.33
C ALA A 12 0.64 -23.31 -9.31
N THR A 13 0.06 -23.38 -8.11
CA THR A 13 -1.38 -23.66 -7.93
C THR A 13 -2.11 -22.33 -7.75
N PRO A 14 -3.11 -21.99 -8.59
CA PRO A 14 -3.91 -20.79 -8.42
C PRO A 14 -4.62 -20.75 -7.06
N HIS A 15 -4.88 -19.53 -6.56
CA HIS A 15 -5.61 -19.35 -5.30
C HIS A 15 -6.96 -20.08 -5.32
N LYS A 16 -7.41 -20.54 -4.14
CA LYS A 16 -8.65 -21.31 -3.97
C LYS A 16 -9.84 -20.65 -4.67
N ASP A 17 -9.97 -19.33 -4.56
CA ASP A 17 -11.09 -18.58 -5.12
C ASP A 17 -11.13 -18.59 -6.65
N ILE A 18 -9.97 -18.56 -7.31
CA ILE A 18 -9.86 -18.73 -8.77
C ILE A 18 -10.29 -20.15 -9.16
N ARG A 19 -9.83 -21.15 -8.42
CA ARG A 19 -10.15 -22.57 -8.68
C ARG A 19 -11.64 -22.88 -8.48
N GLU A 20 -12.29 -22.18 -7.56
CA GLU A 20 -13.71 -22.35 -7.22
C GLU A 20 -14.61 -21.37 -7.99
N GLY A 21 -14.08 -20.60 -8.94
CA GLY A 21 -14.84 -19.67 -9.78
C GLY A 21 -15.40 -18.45 -9.03
N ARG A 22 -14.95 -18.19 -7.81
CA ARG A 22 -15.34 -17.03 -7.00
C ARG A 22 -14.38 -15.88 -7.25
N LEU A 23 -14.58 -15.19 -8.36
CA LEU A 23 -13.80 -14.01 -8.74
C LEU A 23 -14.53 -12.76 -8.26
N ASP A 24 -14.10 -12.19 -7.14
CA ASP A 24 -14.51 -10.83 -6.77
C ASP A 24 -13.50 -9.83 -7.33
N GLU A 25 -13.90 -9.07 -8.34
CA GLU A 25 -13.08 -8.02 -8.97
C GLU A 25 -12.57 -6.99 -7.95
N ALA A 26 -13.32 -6.76 -6.86
CA ALA A 26 -12.93 -5.84 -5.80
C ALA A 26 -11.67 -6.29 -5.05
N VAL A 27 -11.34 -7.60 -5.06
CA VAL A 27 -10.11 -8.13 -4.47
C VAL A 27 -8.87 -7.77 -5.31
N PHE A 28 -9.04 -7.51 -6.61
CA PHE A 28 -7.92 -7.24 -7.51
C PHE A 28 -7.60 -5.75 -7.65
N ALA A 29 -8.54 -4.87 -7.31
CA ALA A 29 -8.36 -3.43 -7.40
C ALA A 29 -8.12 -2.82 -6.01
N ALA A 30 -6.87 -2.47 -5.73
CA ALA A 30 -6.54 -1.72 -4.52
C ALA A 30 -7.30 -0.37 -4.51
N ASN A 31 -8.00 -0.10 -3.41
CA ASN A 31 -8.66 1.18 -3.15
C ASN A 31 -8.16 1.75 -1.83
N ILE A 32 -7.25 2.73 -1.90
CA ILE A 32 -6.66 3.36 -0.72
C ILE A 32 -7.71 3.98 0.21
N TRP A 33 -8.79 4.53 -0.33
CA TRP A 33 -9.84 5.12 0.50
C TRP A 33 -10.58 4.05 1.31
N ALA A 34 -10.94 2.93 0.69
CA ALA A 34 -11.55 1.82 1.41
C ALA A 34 -10.62 1.26 2.50
N VAL A 35 -9.30 1.25 2.26
CA VAL A 35 -8.31 0.85 3.28
C VAL A 35 -8.33 1.81 4.47
N VAL A 36 -8.31 3.12 4.21
CA VAL A 36 -8.37 4.16 5.26
C VAL A 36 -9.67 4.08 6.06
N GLN A 37 -10.79 3.76 5.41
CA GLN A 37 -12.11 3.63 6.04
C GLN A 37 -12.33 2.26 6.72
N GLY A 38 -11.42 1.30 6.56
CA GLY A 38 -11.58 -0.05 7.12
C GLY A 38 -12.63 -0.90 6.39
N THR A 39 -12.99 -0.56 5.16
CA THR A 39 -14.02 -1.25 4.36
C THR A 39 -13.45 -2.03 3.18
N ALA A 40 -12.13 -2.01 2.98
CA ALA A 40 -11.47 -2.81 1.95
C ALA A 40 -11.48 -4.31 2.30
N PRO A 41 -11.25 -5.20 1.32
CA PRO A 41 -10.99 -6.61 1.59
C PRO A 41 -9.84 -6.80 2.60
N GLU A 42 -9.91 -7.86 3.41
CA GLU A 42 -8.98 -8.14 4.52
C GLU A 42 -7.50 -8.10 4.10
N VAL A 43 -7.19 -8.61 2.89
CA VAL A 43 -5.83 -8.60 2.31
C VAL A 43 -5.20 -7.21 2.18
N TYR A 44 -6.02 -6.16 2.10
CA TYR A 44 -5.56 -4.78 2.05
C TYR A 44 -5.62 -4.07 3.40
N LEU A 45 -6.41 -4.58 4.36
CA LEU A 45 -6.54 -4.00 5.70
C LEU A 45 -5.44 -4.45 6.63
N ASP A 46 -5.10 -5.75 6.59
CA ASP A 46 -4.02 -6.29 7.41
C ASP A 46 -2.66 -5.95 6.79
N SER A 47 -1.86 -5.18 7.51
CA SER A 47 -0.57 -4.69 7.00
C SER A 47 0.45 -5.82 6.79
N GLU A 48 0.44 -6.86 7.63
CA GLU A 48 1.40 -7.97 7.51
C GLU A 48 1.05 -8.85 6.32
N GLU A 49 -0.22 -9.23 6.18
CA GLU A 49 -0.75 -10.00 5.05
C GLU A 49 -0.58 -9.25 3.72
N PHE A 50 -0.80 -7.92 3.74
CA PHE A 50 -0.57 -7.07 2.59
C PHE A 50 0.88 -7.16 2.11
N TYR A 51 1.86 -6.99 3.02
CA TYR A 51 3.27 -7.09 2.67
C TYR A 51 3.69 -8.52 2.32
N ARG A 52 3.12 -9.53 3.00
CA ARG A 52 3.36 -10.95 2.69
C ARG A 52 2.99 -11.32 1.25
N LYS A 53 1.92 -10.72 0.72
CA LYS A 53 1.43 -10.93 -0.64
C LYS A 53 1.99 -9.93 -1.65
N THR A 54 2.71 -8.91 -1.19
CA THR A 54 3.28 -7.88 -2.06
C THR A 54 4.70 -8.27 -2.45
N TYR A 55 4.94 -8.42 -3.74
CA TYR A 55 6.28 -8.58 -4.27
C TYR A 55 7.03 -7.24 -4.26
N MET A 56 8.20 -7.19 -3.61
CA MET A 56 9.01 -5.97 -3.54
C MET A 56 9.73 -5.71 -4.87
N THR A 57 9.06 -4.95 -5.75
CA THR A 57 9.69 -4.44 -6.97
C THR A 57 10.69 -3.34 -6.65
N SER A 58 11.69 -3.15 -7.51
CA SER A 58 12.66 -2.04 -7.39
C SER A 58 12.00 -0.66 -7.35
N GLY A 59 10.88 -0.49 -8.08
CA GLY A 59 10.10 0.75 -8.05
C GLY A 59 9.40 0.99 -6.71
N LEU A 60 8.76 -0.05 -6.15
CA LEU A 60 8.13 0.03 -4.83
C LEU A 60 9.19 0.29 -3.74
N GLU A 61 10.29 -0.45 -3.77
CA GLU A 61 11.43 -0.29 -2.86
C GLU A 61 11.97 1.14 -2.87
N SER A 62 12.20 1.71 -4.06
CA SER A 62 12.69 3.08 -4.22
C SER A 62 11.75 4.12 -3.59
N VAL A 63 10.44 3.98 -3.81
CA VAL A 63 9.45 4.89 -3.22
C VAL A 63 9.38 4.74 -1.70
N LEU A 64 9.36 3.49 -1.19
CA LEU A 64 9.34 3.22 0.26
C LEU A 64 10.58 3.79 0.94
N LYS A 65 11.79 3.58 0.39
CA LYS A 65 13.04 4.15 0.89
C LYS A 65 12.99 5.67 0.95
N ARG A 66 12.53 6.32 -0.13
CA ARG A 66 12.45 7.78 -0.22
C ARG A 66 11.49 8.35 0.83
N VAL A 67 10.29 7.77 0.97
CA VAL A 67 9.30 8.24 1.94
C VAL A 67 9.75 7.94 3.37
N ALA A 68 10.24 6.73 3.65
CA ALA A 68 10.75 6.36 4.98
C ALA A 68 11.85 7.33 5.41
N THR A 69 12.81 7.62 4.53
CA THR A 69 13.88 8.58 4.81
C THR A 69 13.33 9.97 5.09
N GLY A 70 12.40 10.49 4.28
CA GLY A 70 11.82 11.82 4.50
C GLY A 70 10.92 11.94 5.74
N LEU A 71 10.42 10.81 6.26
CA LEU A 71 9.64 10.75 7.49
C LEU A 71 10.50 10.60 8.75
N ARG A 72 11.78 10.24 8.62
CA ARG A 72 12.69 10.16 9.77
C ARG A 72 13.11 11.52 10.30
N ALA A 73 13.33 11.63 11.61
CA ALA A 73 13.83 12.87 12.22
C ALA A 73 15.24 13.25 11.76
N ASP A 74 16.08 12.25 11.43
CA ASP A 74 17.43 12.42 10.88
C ASP A 74 17.47 12.41 9.35
N GLY A 75 16.29 12.38 8.71
CA GLY A 75 16.15 12.38 7.26
C GLY A 75 16.49 13.73 6.64
N GLU A 76 16.88 13.71 5.37
CA GLU A 76 17.15 14.95 4.63
C GLU A 76 15.87 15.80 4.47
N SER A 77 16.04 17.12 4.64
CA SER A 77 14.98 18.13 4.53
C SER A 77 14.66 18.55 3.09
N GLY A 78 14.97 17.71 2.09
CA GLY A 78 14.79 18.02 0.67
C GLY A 78 13.35 17.92 0.17
N ASP A 79 13.17 17.87 -1.16
CA ASP A 79 11.85 17.83 -1.80
C ASP A 79 11.03 16.59 -1.42
N ARG A 80 9.93 16.84 -0.70
CA ARG A 80 9.00 15.83 -0.17
C ARG A 80 7.80 15.54 -1.06
N ILE A 81 7.82 16.04 -2.29
CA ILE A 81 6.78 15.79 -3.28
C ILE A 81 7.22 14.63 -4.17
N ILE A 82 6.40 13.59 -4.23
CA ILE A 82 6.64 12.40 -5.06
C ILE A 82 5.49 12.26 -6.03
N SER A 83 5.79 12.34 -7.33
CA SER A 83 4.85 12.04 -8.40
C SER A 83 5.03 10.59 -8.83
N LEU A 84 4.00 9.76 -8.64
CA LEU A 84 4.00 8.38 -9.11
C LEU A 84 3.60 8.33 -10.58
N GLN A 85 4.60 8.33 -11.47
CA GLN A 85 4.38 8.18 -12.90
C GLN A 85 4.50 6.72 -13.30
N THR A 86 3.36 6.04 -13.41
CA THR A 86 3.29 4.70 -14.00
C THR A 86 2.14 4.63 -15.01
N SER A 87 2.28 3.75 -16.00
CA SER A 87 1.23 3.43 -16.98
C SER A 87 -0.05 2.93 -16.30
N PHE A 88 -1.14 2.80 -17.06
CA PHE A 88 -2.37 2.19 -16.55
C PHE A 88 -2.08 0.79 -16.00
N GLY A 89 -2.63 0.46 -14.82
CA GLY A 89 -2.33 -0.80 -14.11
C GLY A 89 -0.95 -0.87 -13.42
N GLY A 90 -0.12 0.17 -13.49
CA GLY A 90 1.23 0.18 -12.93
C GLY A 90 1.32 0.34 -11.40
N GLY A 91 0.35 -0.12 -10.63
CA GLY A 91 0.47 -0.26 -9.17
C GLY A 91 0.45 1.02 -8.32
N LYS A 92 0.03 2.18 -8.84
CA LYS A 92 0.01 3.45 -8.04
C LYS A 92 -0.78 3.32 -6.75
N THR A 93 -2.01 2.82 -6.81
CA THR A 93 -2.83 2.65 -5.61
C THR A 93 -2.23 1.63 -4.66
N HIS A 94 -1.60 0.58 -5.19
CA HIS A 94 -0.87 -0.41 -4.37
C HIS A 94 0.29 0.21 -3.62
N ILE A 95 1.08 1.08 -4.28
CA ILE A 95 2.15 1.85 -3.63
C ILE A 95 1.59 2.75 -2.54
N LEU A 96 0.46 3.43 -2.78
CA LEU A 96 -0.18 4.27 -1.76
C LEU A 96 -0.65 3.45 -0.54
N VAL A 97 -1.17 2.24 -0.75
CA VAL A 97 -1.56 1.32 0.35
C VAL A 97 -0.33 0.86 1.12
N ALA A 98 0.77 0.53 0.43
CA ALA A 98 2.04 0.20 1.09
C ALA A 98 2.54 1.37 1.96
N LEU A 99 2.52 2.58 1.42
CA LEU A 99 2.93 3.79 2.17
C LEU A 99 2.01 4.07 3.36
N TRP A 100 0.71 3.85 3.22
CA TRP A 100 -0.25 3.95 4.33
C TRP A 100 0.11 3.00 5.46
N HIS A 101 0.35 1.73 5.13
CA HIS A 101 0.73 0.71 6.10
C HIS A 101 2.06 1.03 6.77
N LEU A 102 3.07 1.44 5.99
CA LEU A 102 4.36 1.87 6.51
C LEU A 102 4.21 3.04 7.50
N ALA A 103 3.37 4.03 7.20
CA ALA A 103 3.19 5.21 8.05
C ALA A 103 2.39 4.90 9.33
N LYS A 104 1.36 4.05 9.25
CA LYS A 104 0.45 3.77 10.36
C LYS A 104 0.88 2.61 11.26
N HIS A 105 1.57 1.63 10.71
CA HIS A 105 1.87 0.36 11.35
C HIS A 105 3.37 0.07 11.42
N SER A 106 4.24 1.08 11.33
CA SER A 106 5.70 0.91 11.34
C SER A 106 6.22 0.05 12.49
N ASP A 107 5.68 0.22 13.70
CA ASP A 107 6.11 -0.54 14.88
C ASP A 107 5.77 -2.04 14.79
N LEU A 108 4.62 -2.38 14.21
CA LEU A 108 4.23 -3.76 13.93
C LEU A 108 5.12 -4.36 12.82
N LEU A 109 5.30 -3.60 11.73
CA LEU A 109 6.05 -4.05 10.55
C LEU A 109 7.54 -4.27 10.82
N LYS A 110 8.14 -3.57 11.81
CA LYS A 110 9.53 -3.79 12.25
C LYS A 110 9.75 -5.22 12.79
N GLY A 111 8.76 -5.80 13.46
CA GLY A 111 8.89 -7.09 14.15
C GLY A 111 8.32 -8.29 13.39
N SER A 112 7.54 -8.06 12.34
CA SER A 112 6.80 -9.11 11.63
C SER A 112 7.73 -10.02 10.81
N PRO A 113 7.63 -11.36 10.87
CA PRO A 113 8.37 -12.24 9.95
C PRO A 113 7.97 -12.05 8.48
N HIS A 114 6.77 -11.52 8.21
CA HIS A 114 6.21 -11.35 6.86
C HIS A 114 6.71 -10.11 6.12
N THR A 115 7.50 -9.27 6.78
CA THR A 115 7.99 -8.00 6.23
C THR A 115 9.49 -8.02 5.93
N ALA A 116 10.11 -9.20 5.78
CA ALA A 116 11.55 -9.32 5.55
C ALA A 116 12.04 -8.46 4.36
N GLU A 117 11.38 -8.54 3.20
CA GLU A 117 11.72 -7.72 2.03
C GLU A 117 11.57 -6.20 2.31
N LEU A 118 10.60 -5.80 3.14
CA LEU A 118 10.44 -4.41 3.55
C LEU A 118 11.56 -3.96 4.50
N ARG A 119 11.96 -4.81 5.44
CA ARG A 119 13.07 -4.52 6.34
C ARG A 119 14.37 -4.37 5.57
N ASP A 120 14.64 -5.28 4.64
CA ASP A 120 15.80 -5.22 3.75
C ASP A 120 15.77 -3.96 2.89
N ALA A 121 14.61 -3.65 2.30
CA ALA A 121 14.39 -2.42 1.55
C ALA A 121 14.66 -1.17 2.41
N LEU A 122 14.37 -1.18 3.70
CA LEU A 122 14.60 -0.03 4.57
C LEU A 122 15.96 -0.08 5.30
N ASN A 123 16.75 -1.13 5.12
CA ASN A 123 17.92 -1.46 5.95
C ASN A 123 17.59 -1.38 7.45
N ASP A 124 16.43 -1.92 7.84
CA ASP A 124 15.87 -1.84 9.20
C ASP A 124 15.65 -0.41 9.74
N ARG A 125 15.79 0.62 8.90
CA ARG A 125 15.61 2.03 9.29
C ARG A 125 14.22 2.55 8.97
N PHE A 126 13.25 2.08 9.74
CA PHE A 126 11.87 2.52 9.67
C PHE A 126 11.67 3.97 10.18
N PRO A 127 10.63 4.68 9.71
CA PRO A 127 10.27 5.99 10.25
C PRO A 127 9.82 5.91 11.71
N GLU A 128 9.95 7.01 12.45
CA GLU A 128 9.30 7.14 13.75
C GLU A 128 7.76 7.20 13.59
N ARG A 129 7.06 7.23 14.71
CA ARG A 129 5.59 7.25 14.74
C ARG A 129 5.05 8.48 14.00
N VAL A 130 4.45 8.27 12.84
CA VAL A 130 3.80 9.31 12.04
C VAL A 130 2.54 9.78 12.76
N ARG A 131 2.50 11.07 13.14
CA ARG A 131 1.39 11.63 13.95
C ARG A 131 0.07 11.75 13.20
N GLY A 132 0.13 12.00 11.89
CA GLY A 132 -1.04 12.22 11.06
C GLY A 132 -0.77 11.82 9.63
N VAL A 133 -1.77 11.20 8.99
CA VAL A 133 -1.75 10.87 7.57
C VAL A 133 -3.08 11.34 7.01
N ALA A 134 -3.04 12.15 5.97
CA ALA A 134 -4.21 12.58 5.22
C ALA A 134 -4.19 11.89 3.85
N VAL A 135 -5.35 11.40 3.41
CA VAL A 135 -5.50 10.71 2.13
C VAL A 135 -6.57 11.43 1.33
N PHE A 136 -6.21 11.79 0.10
CA PHE A 136 -7.08 12.49 -0.83
C PHE A 136 -7.27 11.64 -2.09
N THR A 137 -8.52 11.40 -2.44
CA THR A 137 -8.91 10.77 -3.71
C THR A 137 -10.09 11.54 -4.28
N ASN A 138 -10.45 11.29 -5.54
CA ASN A 138 -11.63 11.91 -6.14
C ASN A 138 -12.93 11.57 -5.37
N GLN A 139 -12.96 10.51 -4.56
CA GLN A 139 -14.11 10.13 -3.74
C GLN A 139 -14.10 10.75 -2.33
N THR A 140 -12.96 11.28 -1.85
CA THR A 140 -12.83 11.80 -0.46
C THR A 140 -13.23 13.25 -0.32
N CYS A 141 -13.12 14.01 -1.41
CA CYS A 141 -13.37 15.44 -1.48
C CYS A 141 -14.19 15.73 -2.72
N ASP A 142 -15.39 15.17 -2.78
CA ASP A 142 -16.37 15.64 -3.76
C ASP A 142 -16.75 17.07 -3.36
N SER A 143 -16.16 18.06 -4.03
CA SER A 143 -16.47 19.48 -3.78
C SER A 143 -17.88 19.85 -4.22
N THR A 144 -18.55 19.01 -5.01
CA THR A 144 -19.93 19.20 -5.47
C THR A 144 -20.94 18.66 -4.47
N GLN A 145 -20.73 17.45 -3.94
CA GLN A 145 -21.62 16.79 -2.97
C GLN A 145 -21.27 17.12 -1.51
N GLY A 146 -20.00 17.41 -1.21
CA GLY A 146 -19.48 17.59 0.15
C GLY A 146 -19.33 16.28 0.93
N ARG A 147 -18.99 16.41 2.21
CA ARG A 147 -18.93 15.31 3.19
C ARG A 147 -19.56 15.75 4.51
N THR A 148 -20.08 14.79 5.28
CA THR A 148 -20.53 15.03 6.64
C THR A 148 -19.48 14.52 7.61
N THR A 149 -19.05 15.38 8.54
CA THR A 149 -18.08 15.00 9.58
C THR A 149 -18.76 14.17 10.67
N PRO A 150 -17.99 13.44 11.51
CA PRO A 150 -18.56 12.70 12.65
C PRO A 150 -19.36 13.58 13.60
N GLU A 151 -19.05 14.87 13.66
CA GLU A 151 -19.74 15.88 14.48
C GLU A 151 -21.04 16.38 13.82
N GLY A 152 -21.44 15.83 12.67
CA GLY A 152 -22.66 16.20 11.95
C GLY A 152 -22.53 17.45 11.08
N VAL A 153 -21.32 18.00 10.90
CA VAL A 153 -21.09 19.19 10.06
C VAL A 153 -21.01 18.75 8.61
N HIS A 154 -21.90 19.28 7.78
CA HIS A 154 -21.80 19.11 6.33
C HIS A 154 -20.88 20.18 5.74
N THR A 155 -19.76 19.76 5.15
CA THR A 155 -18.76 20.63 4.54
C THR A 155 -18.51 20.27 3.08
N ARG A 156 -18.40 21.27 2.21
CA ARG A 156 -17.96 21.13 0.80
C ARG A 156 -16.49 21.46 0.61
N THR A 157 -15.82 21.85 1.68
CA THR A 157 -14.39 22.13 1.76
C THR A 157 -13.74 21.16 2.73
N LEU A 158 -12.40 21.16 2.77
CA LEU A 158 -11.61 20.31 3.66
C LEU A 158 -12.08 20.39 5.12
#